data_AF-A0A8S1T3A7-F1
#
_entry.id   AF-A0A8S1T3A7-F1
#
_cell.length_a   1.000
_cell.length_b   1.000
_cell.length_c   1.000
_cell.angle_alpha   90.00
_cell.angle_beta   90.00
_cell.angle_gamma   90.00
#
_symmetry.space_group_name_H-M   'P 1'
#
loop_
_entity.id
_entity.type
_entity.pdbx_description
1 polymer ?
#
loop_
_entity_poly.entity_id
_entity_poly.type
_entity_poly.pdbx_seq_one_letter_code
_entity_poly.pdbx_strand_id
1 'polypeptide(L)'
;MLSNQDQQINFEQEYILKFITEDGIETLIRINDNIRNRLGSINNIGNENLIFEMTAITQYKKSVYENLQKYIDAHKSDTQKENTSKKLPLFSNRLQDMIEERDYNIVKSLGKKDLFDLTHLAEFLSYQDLVDLLLKVITFHLAGKNNYKIEEWLELE
;
A
#
# COMPACT_ATOMS: atom_id res chain seq x y z
N MET A 1 46.37 -13.22 -12.26
CA MET A 1 45.19 -13.56 -13.09
C MET A 1 43.97 -13.26 -12.26
N LEU A 2 43.32 -12.12 -12.51
CA LEU A 2 42.10 -11.73 -11.80
C LEU A 2 40.93 -12.46 -12.44
N SER A 3 40.23 -13.29 -11.68
CA SER A 3 38.99 -13.92 -12.11
C SER A 3 37.91 -12.84 -12.17
N ASN A 4 37.48 -12.49 -13.38
CA ASN A 4 36.20 -11.83 -13.62
C ASN A 4 35.10 -12.82 -13.22
N GLN A 5 34.74 -12.82 -11.93
CA GLN A 5 33.41 -13.24 -11.53
C GLN A 5 32.49 -12.12 -11.98
N ASP A 6 31.76 -12.38 -13.06
CA ASP A 6 30.66 -11.56 -13.52
C ASP A 6 29.74 -11.26 -12.35
N GLN A 7 29.84 -10.02 -11.84
CA GLN A 7 28.77 -9.42 -11.08
C GLN A 7 27.60 -9.29 -12.06
N GLN A 8 26.74 -10.31 -12.10
CA GLN A 8 25.39 -10.14 -12.62
C GLN A 8 24.71 -9.10 -11.74
N ILE A 9 24.80 -7.85 -12.16
CA ILE A 9 23.94 -6.77 -11.69
C ILE A 9 22.55 -7.19 -12.18
N ASN A 10 21.79 -7.82 -11.30
CA ASN A 10 20.39 -8.13 -11.55
C ASN A 10 19.67 -6.78 -11.57
N PHE A 11 19.50 -6.19 -12.76
CA PHE A 11 18.71 -4.98 -12.92
C PHE A 11 17.26 -5.36 -12.60
N GLU A 12 16.79 -5.01 -11.39
CA GLU A 12 15.37 -5.12 -11.07
C GLU A 12 14.60 -4.28 -12.10
N GLN A 13 13.71 -4.94 -12.84
CA GLN A 13 12.86 -4.26 -13.80
C GLN A 13 11.88 -3.36 -13.02
N GLU A 14 11.90 -2.07 -13.34
CA GLU A 14 11.02 -1.07 -12.75
C GLU A 14 9.82 -0.83 -13.66
N TYR A 15 8.63 -0.81 -13.06
CA TYR A 15 7.37 -0.47 -13.70
C TYR A 15 6.79 0.79 -13.08
N ILE A 16 5.96 1.49 -13.84
CA ILE A 16 5.36 2.75 -13.44
C ILE A 16 3.84 2.63 -13.50
N LEU A 17 3.17 2.86 -12.37
CA LEU A 17 1.75 3.18 -12.36
C LEU A 17 1.60 4.69 -12.51
N LYS A 18 0.85 5.12 -13.52
CA LYS A 18 0.60 6.53 -13.81
C LYS A 18 -0.82 6.89 -13.40
N PHE A 19 -0.94 7.84 -12.47
CA PHE A 19 -2.20 8.39 -11.97
C PHE A 19 -2.34 9.86 -12.33
N ILE A 20 -3.57 10.35 -12.31
CA ILE A 20 -3.89 11.77 -12.30
C ILE A 20 -4.54 12.07 -10.94
N THR A 21 -4.11 13.12 -10.26
CA THR A 21 -4.67 13.54 -8.97
C THR A 21 -5.99 14.31 -9.14
N GLU A 22 -6.68 14.59 -8.03
CA GLU A 22 -7.91 15.40 -8.02
C GLU A 22 -7.75 16.80 -8.63
N ASP A 23 -6.55 17.36 -8.56
CA ASP A 23 -6.16 18.66 -9.13
C ASP A 23 -5.54 18.56 -10.53
N GLY A 24 -5.57 17.37 -11.15
CA GLY A 24 -5.10 17.15 -12.53
C GLY A 24 -3.59 16.96 -12.68
N ILE A 25 -2.85 16.76 -11.59
CA ILE A 25 -1.41 16.55 -11.61
C ILE A 25 -1.09 15.07 -11.88
N GLU A 26 -0.20 14.83 -12.83
CA GLU A 26 0.33 13.49 -13.08
C GLU A 26 1.22 13.03 -11.92
N THR A 27 0.89 11.89 -11.33
CA THR A 27 1.66 11.26 -10.25
C THR A 27 2.08 9.86 -10.65
N LEU A 28 3.38 9.56 -10.48
CA LEU A 28 3.99 8.32 -10.89
C LEU A 28 4.37 7.49 -9.66
N ILE A 29 3.97 6.23 -9.64
CA ILE A 29 4.32 5.26 -8.61
C ILE A 29 5.23 4.21 -9.22
N ARG A 30 6.41 4.05 -8.65
CA ARG A 30 7.43 3.08 -9.11
C ARG A 30 7.28 1.78 -8.35
N ILE A 31 7.23 0.68 -9.07
CA ILE A 31 7.09 -0.67 -8.52
C ILE A 31 8.10 -1.61 -9.19
N ASN A 32 8.51 -2.67 -8.49
CA ASN A 32 9.30 -3.75 -9.09
C ASN A 32 8.41 -4.97 -9.40
N ASP A 33 9.01 -6.02 -9.97
CA ASP A 33 8.31 -7.28 -10.30
C ASP A 33 7.53 -7.88 -9.13
N ASN A 34 8.13 -7.84 -7.94
CA ASN A 34 7.52 -8.41 -6.74
C ASN A 34 6.21 -7.69 -6.38
N ILE A 35 6.23 -6.37 -6.34
CA ILE A 35 5.03 -5.57 -6.09
C ILE A 35 4.02 -5.77 -7.22
N ARG A 36 4.46 -5.72 -8.48
CA ARG A 36 3.58 -5.95 -9.64
C ARG A 36 2.82 -7.26 -9.55
N ASN A 37 3.47 -8.35 -9.14
CA ASN A 37 2.83 -9.65 -8.98
C ASN A 37 1.76 -9.70 -7.87
N ARG A 38 1.81 -8.77 -6.91
CA ARG A 38 0.82 -8.60 -5.82
C ARG A 38 -0.34 -7.69 -6.21
N LEU A 39 -0.22 -6.92 -7.29
CA LEU A 39 -1.28 -6.05 -7.80
C LEU A 39 -2.17 -6.83 -8.78
N GLY A 40 -3.34 -7.29 -8.32
CA GLY A 40 -4.28 -8.03 -9.18
C GLY A 40 -4.75 -7.25 -10.42
N SER A 41 -4.73 -5.92 -10.36
CA SER A 41 -5.09 -5.04 -11.48
C SER A 41 -4.16 -5.15 -12.69
N ILE A 42 -2.88 -5.53 -12.50
CA ILE A 42 -1.87 -5.50 -13.56
C ILE A 42 -0.99 -6.75 -13.64
N ASN A 43 -1.11 -7.69 -12.71
CA ASN A 43 -0.26 -8.90 -12.68
C ASN A 43 -0.40 -9.80 -13.91
N ASN A 44 -1.54 -9.74 -14.62
CA ASN A 44 -1.81 -10.53 -15.84
C ASN A 44 -1.40 -9.79 -17.13
N ILE A 45 -1.01 -8.53 -17.05
CA ILE A 45 -0.55 -7.77 -18.21
C ILE A 45 0.89 -8.17 -18.50
N GLY A 46 1.29 -8.39 -19.75
CA GLY A 46 2.65 -8.84 -20.09
C GLY A 46 3.77 -7.91 -19.59
N ASN A 47 4.97 -8.46 -19.35
CA ASN A 47 6.14 -7.74 -18.81
C ASN A 47 6.71 -6.66 -19.75
N GLU A 48 6.23 -6.60 -20.99
CA GLU A 48 6.66 -5.60 -21.99
C GLU A 48 6.10 -4.20 -21.68
N ASN A 49 4.98 -4.13 -20.95
CA ASN A 49 4.39 -2.86 -20.53
C ASN A 49 5.08 -2.36 -19.26
N LEU A 50 5.97 -1.38 -19.43
CA LEU A 50 6.66 -0.71 -18.32
C LEU A 50 5.81 0.37 -17.66
N ILE A 51 4.76 0.85 -18.33
CA ILE A 51 3.90 1.94 -17.85
C ILE A 51 2.45 1.49 -17.91
N PHE A 52 1.73 1.64 -16.79
CA PHE A 52 0.31 1.32 -16.65
C PHE A 52 -0.46 2.59 -16.35
N GLU A 53 -1.36 2.99 -17.25
CA GLU A 53 -2.23 4.16 -17.03
C GLU A 53 -3.45 3.78 -16.19
N MET A 54 -3.61 4.46 -15.05
CA MET A 54 -4.67 4.19 -14.08
C MET A 54 -5.79 5.23 -14.21
N THR A 55 -6.43 5.26 -15.37
CA THR A 55 -7.37 6.33 -15.78
C THR A 55 -8.69 6.35 -15.02
N ALA A 56 -9.04 5.27 -14.32
CA ALA A 56 -10.31 5.16 -13.59
C ALA A 56 -10.34 5.90 -12.24
N ILE A 57 -9.19 6.40 -11.76
CA ILE A 57 -9.10 7.08 -10.46
C ILE A 57 -8.40 8.42 -10.64
N THR A 58 -9.18 9.48 -10.53
CA THR A 58 -8.69 10.87 -10.54
C THR A 58 -9.20 11.69 -9.35
N GLN A 59 -9.56 11.02 -8.26
CA GLN A 59 -10.33 11.63 -7.16
C GLN A 59 -9.52 11.82 -5.87
N TYR A 60 -8.22 11.49 -5.89
CA TYR A 60 -7.38 11.56 -4.70
C TYR A 60 -6.33 12.65 -4.79
N LYS A 61 -6.02 13.20 -3.60
CA LYS A 61 -4.88 14.08 -3.39
C LYS A 61 -3.57 13.35 -3.66
N LYS A 62 -2.56 14.12 -4.04
CA LYS A 62 -1.19 13.65 -4.17
C LYS A 62 -0.69 12.91 -2.92
N SER A 63 -1.08 13.34 -1.72
CA SER A 63 -0.68 12.71 -0.45
C SER A 63 -1.06 11.22 -0.38
N VAL A 64 -2.21 10.83 -0.93
CA VAL A 64 -2.67 9.43 -0.94
C VAL A 64 -1.72 8.57 -1.77
N TYR A 65 -1.34 9.02 -2.96
CA TYR A 65 -0.38 8.34 -3.82
C TYR A 65 1.03 8.31 -3.20
N GLU A 66 1.46 9.40 -2.54
CA GLU A 66 2.72 9.42 -1.82
C GLU A 66 2.75 8.40 -0.67
N ASN A 67 1.63 8.19 0.02
CA ASN A 67 1.51 7.16 1.05
C ASN A 67 1.50 5.74 0.47
N LEU A 68 0.89 5.55 -0.71
CA LEU A 68 1.01 4.30 -1.47
C LEU A 68 2.48 4.00 -1.84
N GLN A 69 3.23 4.99 -2.35
CA GLN A 69 4.66 4.81 -2.67
C GLN A 69 5.46 4.41 -1.44
N LYS A 70 5.24 5.07 -0.29
CA LYS A 70 5.93 4.73 0.97
C LYS A 70 5.71 3.27 1.36
N TYR A 71 4.47 2.78 1.22
CA TYR A 71 4.16 1.38 1.49
C TYR A 71 4.87 0.46 0.51
N ILE A 72 4.77 0.73 -0.79
CA ILE A 72 5.45 -0.04 -1.83
C ILE A 72 6.97 -0.12 -1.57
N ASP A 73 7.61 1.00 -1.25
CA ASP A 73 9.05 1.06 -0.97
C ASP A 73 9.45 0.22 0.25
N ALA A 74 8.60 0.17 1.28
CA ALA A 74 8.83 -0.61 2.50
C ALA A 74 8.66 -2.13 2.30
N HIS A 75 7.97 -2.55 1.23
CA HIS A 75 7.60 -3.95 0.96
C HIS A 75 8.15 -4.49 -0.37
N LYS A 76 8.90 -3.70 -1.13
CA LYS A 76 9.39 -4.10 -2.47
C LYS A 76 10.29 -5.34 -2.47
N SER A 77 10.96 -5.60 -1.35
CA SER A 77 11.84 -6.76 -1.18
C SER A 77 11.16 -7.97 -0.53
N ASP A 78 9.89 -7.85 -0.12
CA ASP A 78 9.17 -8.92 0.58
C ASP A 78 8.90 -10.09 -0.35
N THR A 79 9.35 -11.29 -0.03
CA THR A 79 8.99 -12.45 -0.86
C THR A 79 7.54 -12.88 -0.60
N GLN A 80 6.82 -13.36 -1.61
CA GLN A 80 5.45 -13.91 -1.44
C GLN A 80 5.33 -14.99 -0.34
N LYS A 81 6.45 -15.62 0.06
CA LYS A 81 6.51 -16.66 1.09
C LYS A 81 6.81 -16.14 2.50
N GLU A 82 7.15 -14.86 2.67
CA GLU A 82 7.50 -14.28 3.97
C GLU A 82 6.30 -13.94 4.87
N ASN A 83 5.09 -14.39 4.51
CA ASN A 83 3.91 -14.40 5.40
C ASN A 83 4.06 -15.33 6.63
N THR A 84 5.27 -15.72 7.01
CA THR A 84 5.63 -16.04 8.40
C THR A 84 5.85 -14.75 9.18
N SER A 85 4.83 -13.89 9.25
CA SER A 85 4.86 -12.78 10.18
C SER A 85 4.90 -13.35 11.61
N LYS A 86 5.70 -12.71 12.46
CA LYS A 86 5.63 -12.84 13.91
C LYS A 86 4.14 -12.85 14.28
N LYS A 87 3.65 -13.85 15.02
CA LYS A 87 2.21 -13.90 15.42
C LYS A 87 1.88 -12.67 16.27
N LEU A 88 1.51 -11.57 15.63
CA LEU A 88 1.07 -10.36 16.28
C LEU A 88 -0.34 -10.59 16.84
N PRO A 89 -0.65 -10.03 18.02
CA PRO A 89 -1.99 -10.13 18.59
C PRO A 89 -3.05 -9.57 17.63
N LEU A 90 -4.22 -10.22 17.65
CA LEU A 90 -5.40 -9.76 16.92
C LEU A 90 -6.02 -8.49 17.55
N PHE A 91 -5.80 -8.28 18.84
CA PHE A 91 -6.34 -7.14 19.60
C PHE A 91 -5.28 -6.60 20.57
N SER A 92 -5.14 -5.28 20.59
CA SER A 92 -4.38 -4.53 21.60
C SER A 92 -5.04 -3.17 21.78
N ASN A 93 -4.74 -2.49 22.89
CA ASN A 93 -5.06 -1.08 23.09
C ASN A 93 -4.04 -0.15 22.41
N ARG A 94 -2.98 -0.69 21.80
CA ARG A 94 -1.98 0.05 21.05
C ARG A 94 -1.81 -0.56 19.66
N LEU A 95 -1.99 0.27 18.63
CA LEU A 95 -1.91 -0.16 17.23
C LEU A 95 -0.54 -0.79 16.90
N GLN A 96 0.55 -0.23 17.41
CA GLN A 96 1.92 -0.70 17.21
C GLN A 96 2.17 -2.15 17.69
N ASP A 97 1.29 -2.71 18.53
CA ASP A 97 1.39 -4.11 18.96
C ASP A 97 0.71 -5.06 17.95
N MET A 98 -0.16 -4.55 17.07
CA MET A 98 -1.01 -5.35 16.17
C MET A 98 -0.51 -5.42 14.73
N ILE A 99 0.42 -4.54 14.35
CA ILE A 99 1.00 -4.42 13.00
C ILE A 99 2.51 -4.33 13.10
N GLU A 100 3.21 -4.53 11.99
CA GLU A 100 4.67 -4.42 11.97
C GLU A 100 5.10 -2.96 12.19
N GLU A 101 6.29 -2.77 12.76
CA GLU A 101 6.79 -1.42 13.07
C GLU A 101 6.93 -0.56 11.81
N ARG A 102 7.33 -1.16 10.67
CA ARG A 102 7.39 -0.49 9.37
C ARG A 102 6.02 0.02 8.92
N ASP A 103 4.98 -0.80 9.06
CA ASP A 103 3.60 -0.46 8.72
C ASP A 103 3.09 0.66 9.62
N TYR A 104 3.35 0.53 10.94
CA TYR A 104 2.98 1.54 11.92
C TYR A 104 3.57 2.90 11.59
N ASN A 105 4.84 2.95 11.14
CA ASN A 105 5.49 4.20 10.77
C ASN A 105 4.85 4.88 9.56
N ILE A 106 4.22 4.12 8.66
CA ILE A 106 3.49 4.65 7.50
C ILE A 106 2.10 5.15 7.96
N VAL A 107 1.36 4.33 8.71
CA VAL A 107 -0.06 4.62 9.01
C VAL A 107 -0.26 5.61 10.16
N LYS A 108 0.70 5.74 11.10
CA LYS A 108 0.55 6.60 12.29
C LYS A 108 0.33 8.08 11.98
N SER A 109 0.73 8.54 10.80
CA SER A 109 0.57 9.93 10.35
C SER A 109 -0.57 10.11 9.36
N LEU A 110 -1.28 9.05 8.98
CA LEU A 110 -2.40 9.16 8.05
C LEU A 110 -3.56 9.88 8.73
N GLY A 111 -4.04 10.94 8.09
CA GLY A 111 -5.33 11.53 8.43
C GLY A 111 -6.46 10.54 8.12
N LYS A 112 -7.61 10.69 8.77
CA LYS A 112 -8.78 9.82 8.55
C LYS A 112 -9.18 9.74 7.07
N LYS A 113 -9.25 10.88 6.37
CA LYS A 113 -9.58 10.91 4.93
C LYS A 113 -8.58 10.11 4.10
N ASP A 114 -7.28 10.38 4.29
CA ASP A 114 -6.22 9.67 3.57
C ASP A 114 -6.22 8.16 3.87
N LEU A 115 -6.60 7.74 5.09
CA LEU A 115 -6.77 6.32 5.44
C LEU A 115 -7.87 5.66 4.59
N PHE A 116 -9.04 6.29 4.46
CA PHE A 116 -10.13 5.77 3.63
C PHE A 116 -9.82 5.83 2.14
N ASP A 117 -9.29 6.96 1.65
CA ASP A 117 -8.90 7.12 0.25
C ASP A 117 -7.83 6.08 -0.16
N LEU A 118 -6.83 5.86 0.70
CA LEU A 118 -5.79 4.86 0.46
C LEU A 118 -6.37 3.43 0.49
N THR A 119 -7.36 3.17 1.35
CA THR A 119 -8.05 1.86 1.39
C THR A 119 -8.77 1.59 0.08
N HIS A 120 -9.53 2.56 -0.43
CA HIS A 120 -10.24 2.43 -1.70
C HIS A 120 -9.29 2.37 -2.90
N LEU A 121 -8.17 3.12 -2.88
CA LEU A 121 -7.12 2.98 -3.88
C LEU A 121 -6.48 1.59 -3.87
N ALA A 122 -6.20 1.03 -2.69
CA ALA A 122 -5.63 -0.30 -2.55
C ALA A 122 -6.59 -1.39 -3.06
N GLU A 123 -7.89 -1.25 -2.81
CA GLU A 123 -8.93 -2.13 -3.34
C GLU A 123 -8.97 -2.07 -4.88
N PHE A 124 -8.97 -0.88 -5.45
CA PHE A 124 -8.93 -0.70 -6.91
C PHE A 124 -7.71 -1.37 -7.54
N LEU A 125 -6.55 -1.27 -6.91
CA LEU A 125 -5.33 -1.93 -7.36
C LEU A 125 -5.35 -3.45 -7.14
N SER A 126 -6.33 -3.96 -6.40
CA SER A 126 -6.39 -5.33 -5.89
C SER A 126 -5.13 -5.69 -5.12
N TYR A 127 -4.67 -4.78 -4.26
CA TYR A 127 -3.49 -4.96 -3.42
C TYR A 127 -3.88 -5.43 -2.01
N GLN A 128 -4.16 -6.73 -1.88
CA GLN A 128 -4.80 -7.29 -0.68
C GLN A 128 -4.05 -7.01 0.63
N ASP A 129 -2.72 -7.11 0.63
CA ASP A 129 -1.93 -6.94 1.85
C ASP A 129 -2.08 -5.52 2.45
N LEU A 130 -2.17 -4.51 1.57
CA LEU A 130 -2.40 -3.13 1.98
C LEU A 130 -3.85 -2.93 2.46
N VAL A 131 -4.83 -3.54 1.77
CA VAL A 131 -6.25 -3.48 2.19
C VAL A 131 -6.41 -4.07 3.59
N ASP A 132 -5.85 -5.25 3.84
CA ASP A 132 -5.94 -5.95 5.13
C ASP A 132 -5.30 -5.11 6.25
N LEU A 133 -4.14 -4.51 6.00
CA LEU A 133 -3.49 -3.61 6.94
C LEU A 133 -4.40 -2.41 7.28
N LEU A 134 -4.92 -1.71 6.28
CA LEU A 134 -5.70 -0.49 6.49
C LEU A 134 -7.03 -0.79 7.17
N LEU A 135 -7.70 -1.88 6.82
CA LEU A 135 -8.91 -2.34 7.51
C LEU A 135 -8.63 -2.72 8.97
N LYS A 136 -7.45 -3.29 9.27
CA LYS A 136 -7.02 -3.55 10.65
C LYS A 136 -6.84 -2.26 11.44
N VAL A 137 -6.26 -1.22 10.83
CA VAL A 137 -6.10 0.12 11.43
C VAL A 137 -7.47 0.77 11.68
N ILE A 138 -8.38 0.72 10.71
CA ILE A 138 -9.76 1.23 10.86
C ILE A 138 -10.47 0.49 12.00
N THR A 139 -10.41 -0.84 12.01
CA THR A 139 -11.02 -1.67 13.06
C THR A 139 -10.46 -1.34 14.44
N PHE A 140 -9.15 -1.10 14.56
CA PHE A 140 -8.53 -0.65 15.81
C PHE A 140 -9.14 0.67 16.32
N HIS A 141 -9.38 1.64 15.44
CA HIS A 141 -10.02 2.90 15.82
C HIS A 141 -11.49 2.74 16.25
N LEU A 142 -12.20 1.76 15.69
CA LEU A 142 -13.59 1.49 16.01
C LEU A 142 -13.77 0.61 17.26
N ALA A 143 -12.79 -0.24 17.57
CA ALA A 143 -12.88 -1.20 18.65
C ALA A 143 -13.18 -0.54 20.01
N GLY A 144 -14.18 -1.07 20.74
CA GLY A 144 -14.57 -0.58 22.05
C GLY A 144 -15.36 0.75 22.06
N LYS A 145 -15.64 1.34 20.89
CA LYS A 145 -16.56 2.47 20.77
C LYS A 145 -18.01 1.98 20.76
N ASN A 146 -18.93 2.82 21.27
CA ASN A 146 -20.36 2.63 21.10
C ASN A 146 -20.81 3.21 19.75
N ASN A 147 -22.06 2.93 19.34
CA ASN A 147 -22.59 3.37 18.04
C ASN A 147 -22.42 4.87 17.80
N TYR A 148 -22.78 5.72 18.77
CA TYR A 148 -22.62 7.18 18.66
C TYR A 148 -21.16 7.59 18.36
N LYS A 149 -20.18 7.02 19.07
CA LYS A 149 -18.75 7.31 18.83
C LYS A 149 -18.23 6.73 17.51
N ILE A 150 -18.85 5.67 17.00
CA ILE A 150 -18.54 5.09 15.69
C ILE A 150 -19.07 6.02 14.60
N GLU A 151 -20.34 6.44 14.70
CA GLU A 151 -20.98 7.39 13.78
C GLU A 151 -20.23 8.73 13.76
N GLU A 152 -19.90 9.27 14.93
CA GLU A 152 -19.06 10.47 15.07
C GLU A 152 -17.69 10.29 14.42
N TRP A 153 -17.02 9.15 14.66
CA TRP A 153 -15.73 8.89 14.04
C TRP A 153 -15.84 8.66 12.54
N LEU A 154 -16.94 8.11 12.02
CA LEU A 154 -17.17 7.91 10.60
C LEU A 154 -17.69 9.17 9.89
N GLU A 155 -18.16 10.16 10.64
CA GLU A 155 -18.90 11.32 10.11
C GLU A 155 -20.18 10.89 9.37
N LEU A 156 -20.88 9.89 9.90
CA LEU A 156 -22.22 9.52 9.44
C LEU A 156 -23.23 10.44 10.13
N GLU A 157 -23.88 11.30 9.34
CA GLU A 157 -25.01 12.15 9.78
C GLU A 157 -26.30 11.33 9.98
#